data_AF-K2R1X4-F1
#
_entry.id   AF-K2R1X4-F1
#
_cell.length_a   1.000
_cell.length_b   1.000
_cell.length_c   1.000
_cell.angle_alpha   90.00
_cell.angle_beta   90.00
_cell.angle_gamma   90.00
#
_symmetry.space_group_name_H-M   'P 1'
#
loop_
_entity.id
_entity.type
_entity.pdbx_description
1 polymer ?
#
loop_
_entity_poly.entity_id
_entity_poly.type
_entity_poly.pdbx_seq_one_letter_code
_entity_poly.pdbx_strand_id
1 'polypeptide(L)'
;MQAKTVIYPAAALFNGRETYFNSVLVEKLEKLGYKTNFPQRDGFEFGNLKEVLSGMVPAGQINSAVSTVIYYLDMGVLLKGSDVILANLDEPLDEGMVVEASYGKLMGKFVIGIRTDTRSPYGSPDDDYGAMHFFPAFQTHRFISHYMPSRTPQERETQIDDLALKIHDIVMEAKVSHQEILPDYASYNPNLKPVFEGADILFHDIDDIHSSNGLETIASRYIENKKKLEEIMPRILDKSI
;
A
#
# COMPACT_ATOMS: atom_id res chain seq x y z
N MET A 1 8.41 19.94 16.55
CA MET A 1 8.14 18.49 16.68
C MET A 1 8.82 17.80 15.52
N GLN A 2 9.48 16.66 15.74
CA GLN A 2 9.97 15.84 14.64
C GLN A 2 8.76 15.26 13.89
N ALA A 3 8.79 15.26 12.56
CA ALA A 3 7.73 14.64 11.76
C ALA A 3 7.64 13.14 12.10
N LYS A 4 6.42 12.62 12.22
CA LYS A 4 6.18 11.21 12.53
C LYS A 4 6.58 10.34 11.33
N THR A 5 7.26 9.24 11.59
CA THR A 5 7.48 8.18 10.59
C THR A 5 6.13 7.64 10.10
N VAL A 6 5.98 7.55 8.79
CA VAL A 6 4.77 7.12 8.10
C VAL A 6 4.94 5.69 7.61
N ILE A 7 4.01 4.80 7.97
CA ILE A 7 4.00 3.40 7.56
C ILE A 7 2.88 3.17 6.53
N TYR A 8 3.21 2.51 5.42
CA TYR A 8 2.26 1.99 4.44
C TYR A 8 2.03 0.49 4.67
N PRO A 9 0.87 0.06 5.18
CA PRO A 9 0.53 -1.35 5.31
C PRO A 9 0.10 -1.90 3.94
N ALA A 10 1.00 -2.64 3.30
CA ALA A 10 0.77 -3.38 2.06
C ALA A 10 0.30 -4.80 2.42
N ALA A 11 -0.98 -5.08 2.25
CA ALA A 11 -1.56 -6.35 2.68
C ALA A 11 -2.83 -6.72 1.92
N ALA A 12 -3.03 -8.03 1.78
CA ALA A 12 -4.21 -8.61 1.17
C ALA A 12 -5.52 -8.17 1.83
N LEU A 13 -6.58 -8.19 1.02
CA LEU A 13 -7.96 -7.87 1.37
C LEU A 13 -8.94 -8.97 0.96
N PHE A 14 -8.48 -10.22 0.86
CA PHE A 14 -9.29 -11.30 0.29
C PHE A 14 -10.48 -11.66 1.17
N ASN A 15 -10.40 -11.41 2.48
CA ASN A 15 -11.47 -11.72 3.42
C ASN A 15 -11.45 -10.84 4.68
N GLY A 16 -12.55 -10.87 5.43
CA GLY A 16 -12.72 -10.04 6.64
C GLY A 16 -11.74 -10.37 7.77
N ARG A 17 -11.13 -11.56 7.80
CA ARG A 17 -10.09 -11.88 8.79
C ARG A 17 -8.81 -11.11 8.49
N GLU A 18 -8.39 -11.04 7.23
CA GLU A 18 -7.23 -10.26 6.80
C GLU A 18 -7.46 -8.77 7.06
N THR A 19 -8.61 -8.23 6.63
CA THR A 19 -8.97 -6.82 6.88
C THR A 19 -8.96 -6.47 8.37
N TYR A 20 -9.49 -7.37 9.22
CA TYR A 20 -9.47 -7.19 10.66
C TYR A 20 -8.03 -7.20 11.21
N PHE A 21 -7.22 -8.19 10.82
CA PHE A 21 -5.83 -8.27 11.25
C PHE A 21 -5.05 -6.99 10.88
N ASN A 22 -5.15 -6.54 9.63
CA ASN A 22 -4.48 -5.33 9.15
C ASN A 22 -4.91 -4.10 9.95
N SER A 23 -6.22 -3.95 10.20
CA SER A 23 -6.77 -2.81 10.96
C SER A 23 -6.28 -2.79 12.40
N VAL A 24 -6.29 -3.94 13.09
CA VAL A 24 -5.81 -4.01 14.48
C VAL A 24 -4.31 -3.72 14.54
N LEU A 25 -3.51 -4.29 13.63
CA LEU A 25 -2.07 -4.04 13.59
C LEU A 25 -1.77 -2.54 13.36
N VAL A 26 -2.48 -1.91 12.43
CA VAL A 26 -2.40 -0.45 12.17
C VAL A 26 -2.69 0.34 13.44
N GLU A 27 -3.78 0.04 14.16
CA GLU A 27 -4.11 0.73 15.41
C GLU A 27 -3.01 0.59 16.47
N LYS A 28 -2.36 -0.57 16.57
CA LYS A 28 -1.24 -0.76 17.50
C LYS A 28 -0.03 0.08 17.09
N LEU A 29 0.27 0.16 15.79
CA LEU A 29 1.36 1.02 15.27
C LEU A 29 1.06 2.51 15.48
N GLU A 30 -0.18 2.96 15.25
CA GLU A 30 -0.61 4.34 15.52
C GLU A 30 -0.44 4.68 17.02
N LYS A 31 -0.77 3.75 17.93
CA LYS A 31 -0.56 3.89 19.39
C LYS A 31 0.92 3.98 19.78
N LEU A 32 1.82 3.37 19.02
CA LEU A 32 3.28 3.49 19.18
C LEU A 32 3.84 4.79 18.61
N GLY A 33 2.99 5.65 18.04
CA GLY A 33 3.33 7.01 17.63
C GLY A 33 3.54 7.21 16.13
N TYR A 34 3.36 6.16 15.32
CA TYR A 34 3.45 6.24 13.86
C TYR A 34 2.23 6.94 13.25
N LYS A 35 2.42 7.49 12.04
CA LYS A 35 1.31 7.76 11.12
C LYS A 35 1.18 6.57 10.19
N THR A 36 -0.03 6.24 9.75
CA THR A 36 -0.24 5.19 8.75
C THR A 36 -1.00 5.73 7.56
N ASN A 37 -0.50 5.46 6.36
CA ASN A 37 -1.24 5.60 5.11
C ASN A 37 -1.85 4.23 4.81
N PHE A 38 -3.11 4.01 5.18
CA PHE A 38 -3.72 2.69 5.18
C PHE A 38 -4.76 2.56 4.04
N PRO A 39 -4.39 2.00 2.87
CA PRO A 39 -5.25 1.99 1.69
C PRO A 39 -6.61 1.34 1.92
N GLN A 40 -6.68 0.40 2.86
CA GLN A 40 -7.93 -0.31 3.16
C GLN A 40 -8.96 0.60 3.81
N ARG A 41 -8.52 1.58 4.62
CA ARG A 41 -9.40 2.62 5.19
C ARG A 41 -9.89 3.54 4.07
N ASP A 42 -9.00 3.95 3.19
CA ASP A 42 -9.27 4.90 2.10
C ASP A 42 -10.12 4.27 0.97
N GLY A 43 -9.92 2.98 0.67
CA GLY A 43 -10.62 2.24 -0.38
C GLY A 43 -12.13 2.09 -0.16
N PHE A 44 -12.58 2.02 1.10
CA PHE A 44 -14.02 2.08 1.41
C PHE A 44 -14.63 3.44 1.06
N GLU A 45 -13.85 4.51 1.14
CA GLU A 45 -14.31 5.87 0.90
C GLU A 45 -14.39 6.20 -0.61
N PHE A 46 -13.68 5.44 -1.46
CA PHE A 46 -13.81 5.50 -2.92
C PHE A 46 -15.11 4.89 -3.48
N GLY A 47 -15.95 4.30 -2.63
CA GLY A 47 -17.36 4.04 -2.98
C GLY A 47 -18.06 5.31 -3.47
N ASN A 48 -17.77 6.45 -2.84
CA ASN A 48 -18.34 7.75 -3.21
C ASN A 48 -17.78 8.28 -4.53
N LEU A 49 -16.51 8.00 -4.87
CA LEU A 49 -15.95 8.40 -6.16
C LEU A 49 -16.71 7.75 -7.33
N LYS A 50 -17.12 6.49 -7.16
CA LYS A 50 -17.91 5.78 -8.18
C LYS A 50 -19.25 6.49 -8.45
N GLU A 51 -19.89 6.99 -7.40
CA GLU A 51 -21.14 7.74 -7.52
C GLU A 51 -20.93 9.05 -8.27
N VAL A 52 -19.90 9.83 -7.90
CA VAL A 52 -19.53 11.09 -8.58
C VAL A 52 -19.25 10.83 -10.07
N LEU A 53 -18.42 9.82 -10.38
CA LEU A 53 -18.09 9.46 -11.75
C LEU A 53 -19.29 8.97 -12.57
N SER A 54 -20.29 8.34 -11.94
CA SER A 54 -21.49 7.87 -12.64
C SER A 54 -22.27 9.01 -13.30
N GLY A 55 -22.15 10.24 -12.79
CA GLY A 55 -22.75 11.43 -13.38
C GLY A 55 -21.93 12.06 -14.52
N MET A 56 -20.67 11.64 -14.71
CA MET A 56 -19.71 12.36 -15.56
C MET A 56 -19.07 11.50 -16.65
N VAL A 57 -19.00 10.17 -16.49
CA VAL A 57 -18.43 9.24 -17.47
C VAL A 57 -19.41 8.13 -17.86
N PRO A 58 -19.31 7.58 -19.09
CA PRO A 58 -20.16 6.47 -19.52
C PRO A 58 -20.04 5.25 -18.59
N ALA A 59 -21.16 4.55 -18.34
CA ALA A 59 -21.22 3.44 -17.40
C ALA A 59 -20.14 2.36 -17.60
N GLY A 60 -19.80 2.04 -18.85
CA GLY A 60 -18.77 1.07 -19.20
C GLY A 60 -17.32 1.50 -18.88
N GLN A 61 -17.09 2.76 -18.51
CA GLN A 61 -15.78 3.32 -18.21
C GLN A 61 -15.57 3.61 -16.72
N ILE A 62 -16.63 3.58 -15.90
CA ILE A 62 -16.58 3.95 -14.48
C ILE A 62 -15.56 3.11 -13.72
N ASN A 63 -15.60 1.78 -13.84
CA ASN A 63 -14.68 0.91 -13.11
C ASN A 63 -13.22 1.17 -13.52
N SER A 64 -12.96 1.38 -14.81
CA SER A 64 -11.61 1.71 -15.29
C SER A 64 -11.12 3.04 -14.73
N ALA A 65 -12.00 4.04 -14.64
CA ALA A 65 -11.68 5.33 -14.06
C ALA A 65 -11.36 5.20 -12.56
N VAL A 66 -12.21 4.50 -11.81
CA VAL A 66 -11.99 4.24 -10.37
C VAL A 66 -10.67 3.51 -10.14
N SER A 67 -10.40 2.42 -10.88
CA SER A 67 -9.13 1.68 -10.75
C SER A 67 -7.91 2.54 -11.08
N THR A 68 -8.02 3.42 -12.06
CA THR A 68 -6.93 4.34 -12.42
C THR A 68 -6.65 5.34 -11.30
N VAL A 69 -7.70 5.94 -10.74
CA VAL A 69 -7.57 6.90 -9.64
C VAL A 69 -6.99 6.23 -8.40
N ILE A 70 -7.49 5.05 -8.00
CA ILE A 70 -6.98 4.29 -6.87
C ILE A 70 -5.50 3.94 -7.07
N TYR A 71 -5.12 3.44 -8.25
CA TYR A 71 -3.73 3.11 -8.54
C TYR A 71 -2.78 4.31 -8.33
N TYR A 72 -3.14 5.49 -8.83
CA TYR A 72 -2.31 6.69 -8.65
C TYR A 72 -2.31 7.23 -7.22
N LEU A 73 -3.41 7.05 -6.48
CA LEU A 73 -3.45 7.36 -5.06
C LEU A 73 -2.47 6.47 -4.28
N ASP A 74 -2.66 5.16 -4.39
CA ASP A 74 -1.90 4.19 -3.60
C ASP A 74 -0.41 4.30 -3.91
N MET A 75 -0.04 4.27 -5.20
CA MET A 75 1.36 4.24 -5.61
C MET A 75 2.02 5.62 -5.59
N GLY A 76 1.31 6.65 -6.04
CA GLY A 76 1.88 7.97 -6.30
C GLY A 76 1.71 8.97 -5.16
N VAL A 77 0.80 8.71 -4.23
CA VAL A 77 0.56 9.55 -3.04
C VAL A 77 0.91 8.79 -1.77
N LEU A 78 0.21 7.70 -1.47
CA LEU A 78 0.29 7.02 -0.17
C LEU A 78 1.62 6.29 0.04
N LEU A 79 2.01 5.45 -0.91
CA LEU A 79 3.26 4.68 -0.88
C LEU A 79 4.47 5.62 -1.03
N LYS A 80 4.41 6.56 -1.97
CA LYS A 80 5.44 7.60 -2.15
C LYS A 80 5.64 8.43 -0.88
N GLY A 81 4.56 8.81 -0.20
CA GLY A 81 4.56 9.62 1.02
C GLY A 81 4.88 8.86 2.30
N SER A 82 5.15 7.56 2.22
CA SER A 82 5.51 6.73 3.37
C SER A 82 7.01 6.56 3.51
N ASP A 83 7.47 6.19 4.70
CA ASP A 83 8.88 5.95 5.00
C ASP A 83 9.18 4.46 5.13
N VAL A 84 8.21 3.71 5.66
CA VAL A 84 8.26 2.27 5.85
C VAL A 84 7.13 1.62 5.05
N ILE A 85 7.43 0.56 4.32
CA ILE A 85 6.43 -0.32 3.72
C ILE A 85 6.37 -1.60 4.55
N LEU A 86 5.19 -1.90 5.09
CA LEU A 86 4.94 -3.11 5.85
C LEU A 86 4.22 -4.11 4.94
N ALA A 87 4.96 -5.06 4.38
CA ALA A 87 4.47 -6.04 3.43
C ALA A 87 4.01 -7.30 4.18
N ASN A 88 2.71 -7.58 4.16
CA ASN A 88 2.16 -8.84 4.68
C ASN A 88 2.35 -9.95 3.64
N LEU A 89 3.22 -10.90 3.97
CA LEU A 89 3.66 -12.01 3.12
C LEU A 89 3.01 -13.35 3.51
N ASP A 90 1.83 -13.28 4.15
CA ASP A 90 0.97 -14.44 4.37
C ASP A 90 0.42 -14.99 3.04
N GLU A 91 0.16 -16.29 2.99
CA GLU A 91 -0.26 -16.97 1.76
C GLU A 91 -1.81 -17.05 1.66
N PRO A 92 -2.41 -17.07 0.45
CA PRO A 92 -1.76 -16.82 -0.83
C PRO A 92 -1.24 -15.38 -0.90
N LEU A 93 -0.05 -15.21 -1.48
CA LEU A 93 0.51 -13.89 -1.71
C LEU A 93 -0.43 -13.02 -2.58
N ASP A 94 -0.61 -11.78 -2.17
CA ASP A 94 -1.29 -10.75 -2.96
C ASP A 94 -0.33 -10.10 -3.95
N GLU A 95 -0.62 -10.19 -5.25
CA GLU A 95 0.19 -9.59 -6.30
C GLU A 95 0.31 -8.08 -6.16
N GLY A 96 -0.74 -7.41 -5.68
CA GLY A 96 -0.74 -5.97 -5.40
C GLY A 96 0.32 -5.63 -4.35
N MET A 97 0.28 -6.32 -3.21
CA MET A 97 1.27 -6.17 -2.14
C MET A 97 2.70 -6.44 -2.63
N VAL A 98 2.93 -7.45 -3.48
CA VAL A 98 4.27 -7.72 -4.03
C VAL A 98 4.76 -6.56 -4.90
N VAL A 99 3.88 -5.97 -5.72
CA VAL A 99 4.20 -4.78 -6.53
C VAL A 99 4.50 -3.58 -5.63
N GLU A 100 3.70 -3.34 -4.60
CA GLU A 100 3.90 -2.25 -3.63
C GLU A 100 5.24 -2.38 -2.89
N ALA A 101 5.57 -3.57 -2.37
CA ALA A 101 6.85 -3.82 -1.70
C ALA A 101 8.04 -3.54 -2.64
N SER A 102 7.93 -3.99 -3.90
CA SER A 102 8.96 -3.80 -4.93
C SER A 102 9.14 -2.33 -5.29
N TYR A 103 8.04 -1.60 -5.52
CA TYR A 103 8.07 -0.16 -5.83
C TYR A 103 8.55 0.65 -4.64
N GLY A 104 8.13 0.31 -3.42
CA GLY A 104 8.62 0.93 -2.19
C GLY A 104 10.13 0.84 -2.05
N LYS A 105 10.69 -0.36 -2.25
CA LYS A 105 12.15 -0.56 -2.27
C LYS A 105 12.82 0.26 -3.38
N LEU A 106 12.25 0.28 -4.59
CA LEU A 106 12.74 1.08 -5.70
C LEU A 106 12.66 2.60 -5.44
N MET A 107 11.71 3.05 -4.62
CA MET A 107 11.58 4.43 -4.16
C MET A 107 12.54 4.77 -2.99
N GLY A 108 13.32 3.79 -2.51
CA GLY A 108 14.21 3.97 -1.36
C GLY A 108 13.52 3.90 0.00
N LYS A 109 12.29 3.39 0.05
CA LYS A 109 11.55 3.20 1.31
C LYS A 109 12.05 1.97 2.04
N PHE A 110 11.97 1.99 3.36
CA PHE A 110 12.39 0.85 4.18
C PHE A 110 11.29 -0.21 4.20
N VAL A 111 11.55 -1.37 3.61
CA VAL A 111 10.55 -2.44 3.47
C VAL A 111 10.75 -3.50 4.55
N ILE A 112 9.71 -3.75 5.35
CA ILE A 112 9.64 -4.82 6.33
C ILE A 112 8.65 -5.86 5.82
N GLY A 113 9.12 -7.07 5.55
CA GLY A 113 8.24 -8.21 5.30
C GLY A 113 7.80 -8.82 6.63
N ILE A 114 6.51 -9.09 6.77
CA ILE A 114 5.96 -9.84 7.90
C ILE A 114 5.32 -11.11 7.39
N ARG A 115 5.45 -12.19 8.14
CA ARG A 115 4.72 -13.42 7.91
C ARG A 115 4.25 -13.98 9.24
N THR A 116 2.95 -14.23 9.31
CA THR A 116 2.26 -14.77 10.48
C THR A 116 1.71 -16.17 10.27
N ASP A 117 1.66 -16.60 9.00
CA ASP A 117 1.12 -17.88 8.58
C ASP A 117 1.88 -19.09 9.13
N THR A 118 1.13 -20.17 9.31
CA THR A 118 1.61 -21.49 9.73
C THR A 118 1.92 -22.39 8.54
N ARG A 119 1.32 -22.09 7.38
CA ARG A 119 1.51 -22.84 6.14
C ARG A 119 2.89 -22.57 5.58
N SER A 120 3.56 -23.61 5.10
CA SER A 120 4.90 -23.57 4.50
C SER A 120 4.89 -24.21 3.11
N PRO A 121 4.33 -23.54 2.09
CA PRO A 121 4.14 -24.14 0.77
C PRO A 121 5.45 -24.38 0.00
N TYR A 122 6.55 -23.70 0.37
CA TYR A 122 7.82 -23.74 -0.35
C TYR A 122 8.98 -24.38 0.44
N GLY A 123 8.69 -25.19 1.46
CA GLY A 123 9.71 -25.79 2.33
C GLY A 123 9.25 -26.05 3.78
N SER A 124 10.17 -26.00 4.73
CA SER A 124 9.94 -26.07 6.17
C SER A 124 9.83 -24.68 6.82
N PRO A 125 9.04 -24.48 7.89
CA PRO A 125 9.07 -23.25 8.69
C PRO A 125 10.48 -22.88 9.23
N ASP A 126 11.39 -23.85 9.31
CA ASP A 126 12.78 -23.66 9.74
C ASP A 126 13.71 -23.18 8.61
N ASP A 127 13.23 -23.14 7.36
CA ASP A 127 14.00 -22.64 6.22
C ASP A 127 14.05 -21.10 6.21
N ASP A 128 14.96 -20.54 5.41
CA ASP A 128 15.05 -19.09 5.21
C ASP A 128 13.69 -18.50 4.82
N TYR A 129 13.32 -17.39 5.47
CA TYR A 129 12.03 -16.72 5.32
C TYR A 129 10.81 -17.59 5.68
N GLY A 130 11.02 -18.70 6.42
CA GLY A 130 10.00 -19.62 6.91
C GLY A 130 9.36 -20.50 5.84
N ALA A 131 10.02 -20.71 4.70
CA ALA A 131 9.48 -21.38 3.51
C ALA A 131 8.36 -20.63 2.75
N MET A 132 8.47 -19.30 2.67
CA MET A 132 7.70 -18.52 1.71
C MET A 132 8.43 -18.44 0.37
N HIS A 133 7.74 -17.95 -0.65
CA HIS A 133 8.39 -17.68 -1.93
C HIS A 133 9.50 -16.63 -1.77
N PHE A 134 10.73 -16.93 -2.21
CA PHE A 134 11.87 -16.05 -1.94
C PHE A 134 11.82 -14.73 -2.73
N PHE A 135 11.19 -14.66 -3.90
CA PHE A 135 11.19 -13.43 -4.71
C PHE A 135 10.63 -12.19 -3.96
N PRO A 136 9.43 -12.25 -3.33
CA PRO A 136 8.96 -11.17 -2.46
C PRO A 136 9.84 -10.92 -1.24
N ALA A 137 10.38 -11.98 -0.61
CA ALA A 137 11.25 -11.83 0.56
C ALA A 137 12.50 -11.00 0.25
N PHE A 138 13.09 -11.18 -0.94
CA PHE A 138 14.23 -10.39 -1.42
C PHE A 138 13.87 -8.92 -1.73
N GLN A 139 12.59 -8.56 -1.76
CA GLN A 139 12.13 -7.16 -1.84
C GLN A 139 12.09 -6.48 -0.48
N THR A 140 12.44 -7.17 0.60
CA THR A 140 12.48 -6.62 1.96
C THR A 140 13.89 -6.15 2.34
N HIS A 141 13.98 -5.30 3.36
CA HIS A 141 15.22 -4.95 4.07
C HIS A 141 15.35 -5.71 5.39
N ARG A 142 14.21 -6.05 5.99
CA ARG A 142 14.07 -6.88 7.18
C ARG A 142 12.86 -7.78 7.01
N PHE A 143 12.94 -8.95 7.62
CA PHE A 143 11.92 -9.98 7.54
C PHE A 143 11.56 -10.45 8.95
N ILE A 144 10.28 -10.48 9.26
CA ILE A 144 9.75 -10.99 10.53
C ILE A 144 8.95 -12.26 10.26
N SER A 145 9.46 -13.39 10.74
CA SER A 145 8.67 -14.60 10.91
C SER A 145 8.05 -14.57 12.31
N HIS A 146 6.75 -14.35 12.40
CA HIS A 146 6.03 -14.24 13.66
C HIS A 146 4.79 -15.14 13.66
N TYR A 147 5.01 -16.42 13.97
CA TYR A 147 3.96 -17.43 14.01
C TYR A 147 2.82 -17.09 14.99
N MET A 148 1.57 -17.04 14.51
CA MET A 148 0.39 -16.64 15.30
C MET A 148 -0.71 -17.74 15.40
N PRO A 149 -0.49 -18.84 16.15
CA PRO A 149 -1.41 -19.98 16.25
C PRO A 149 -2.57 -19.74 17.24
N SER A 150 -2.84 -18.48 17.62
CA SER A 150 -3.76 -18.12 18.70
C SER A 150 -5.08 -18.92 18.66
N ARG A 151 -5.42 -19.52 19.80
CA ARG A 151 -6.67 -20.26 20.01
C ARG A 151 -7.70 -19.43 20.77
N THR A 152 -7.24 -18.38 21.45
CA THR A 152 -8.09 -17.46 22.19
C THR A 152 -7.91 -16.01 21.70
N PRO A 153 -8.92 -15.14 21.89
CA PRO A 153 -8.78 -13.71 21.58
C PRO A 153 -7.63 -13.04 22.35
N GLN A 154 -7.40 -13.41 23.61
CA GLN A 154 -6.33 -12.84 24.45
C GLN A 154 -4.93 -13.20 23.93
N GLU A 155 -4.74 -14.45 23.49
CA GLU A 155 -3.50 -14.88 22.83
C GLU A 155 -3.28 -14.09 21.53
N ARG A 156 -4.34 -13.88 20.75
CA ARG A 156 -4.28 -13.11 19.51
C ARG A 156 -3.84 -11.67 19.76
N GLU A 157 -4.46 -10.99 20.73
CA GLU A 157 -4.08 -9.61 21.10
C GLU A 157 -2.63 -9.53 21.53
N THR A 158 -2.18 -10.46 22.39
CA THR A 158 -0.80 -10.51 22.87
C THR A 158 0.19 -10.73 21.71
N GLN A 159 -0.16 -11.57 20.74
CA GLN A 159 0.66 -11.82 19.56
C GLN A 159 0.72 -10.60 18.63
N ILE A 160 -0.40 -9.89 18.42
CA ILE A 160 -0.40 -8.67 17.60
C ILE A 160 0.42 -7.57 18.29
N ASP A 161 0.33 -7.46 19.62
CA ASP A 161 1.15 -6.52 20.40
C ASP A 161 2.65 -6.84 20.26
N ASP A 162 3.04 -8.11 20.38
CA ASP A 162 4.43 -8.55 20.16
C ASP A 162 4.92 -8.25 18.72
N LEU A 163 4.08 -8.49 17.72
CA LEU A 163 4.39 -8.17 16.32
C LEU A 163 4.58 -6.65 16.13
N ALA A 164 3.69 -5.82 16.68
CA ALA A 164 3.79 -4.37 16.59
C ALA A 164 5.07 -3.83 17.25
N LEU A 165 5.46 -4.40 18.41
CA LEU A 165 6.71 -4.05 19.08
C LEU A 165 7.93 -4.48 18.26
N LYS A 166 7.94 -5.65 17.64
CA LYS A 166 9.03 -6.08 16.75
C LYS A 166 9.19 -5.17 15.54
N ILE A 167 8.08 -4.72 14.94
CA ILE A 167 8.09 -3.73 13.86
C ILE A 167 8.70 -2.43 14.38
N HIS A 168 8.26 -1.95 15.55
CA HIS A 168 8.80 -0.73 16.17
C HIS A 168 10.31 -0.81 16.40
N ASP A 169 10.79 -1.90 17.00
CA ASP A 169 12.21 -2.11 17.29
C ASP A 169 13.05 -2.08 16.01
N ILE A 170 12.57 -2.73 14.94
CA ILE A 170 13.24 -2.72 13.62
C ILE A 170 13.30 -1.30 13.04
N VAL A 171 12.20 -0.55 13.10
CA VAL A 171 12.15 0.84 12.59
C VAL A 171 13.13 1.73 13.36
N MET A 172 13.21 1.55 14.68
CA MET A 172 14.13 2.30 15.56
C MET A 172 15.60 1.91 15.32
N GLU A 173 15.91 0.62 15.19
CA GLU A 173 17.26 0.10 14.89
C GLU A 173 17.77 0.63 13.54
N ALA A 174 16.92 0.58 12.51
CA ALA A 174 17.22 1.09 11.19
C ALA A 174 17.27 2.63 11.13
N LYS A 175 16.87 3.32 12.21
CA LYS A 175 16.81 4.79 12.32
C LYS A 175 16.02 5.42 11.17
N VAL A 176 14.93 4.77 10.77
CA VAL A 176 14.05 5.31 9.72
C VAL A 176 13.37 6.55 10.28
N SER A 177 13.48 7.64 9.53
CA SER A 177 12.88 8.93 9.86
C SER A 177 12.14 9.44 8.63
N HIS A 178 11.21 10.37 8.86
CA HIS A 178 10.39 10.90 7.79
C HIS A 178 11.23 11.57 6.70
N GLN A 179 10.98 11.21 5.44
CA GLN A 179 11.63 11.80 4.28
C GLN A 179 10.60 12.27 3.25
N GLU A 180 10.46 13.59 3.12
CA GLU A 180 9.61 14.22 2.10
C GLU A 180 10.21 14.07 0.69
N ILE A 181 11.53 14.04 0.58
CA ILE A 181 12.25 14.03 -0.71
C ILE A 181 12.71 12.60 -1.01
N LEU A 182 12.34 12.11 -2.19
CA LEU A 182 12.84 10.83 -2.71
C LEU A 182 14.32 10.94 -3.11
N PRO A 183 15.11 9.86 -2.98
CA PRO A 183 16.46 9.80 -3.52
C PRO A 183 16.50 10.12 -5.04
N ASP A 184 17.58 10.72 -5.52
CA ASP A 184 17.73 11.12 -6.94
C ASP A 184 17.42 9.98 -7.91
N TYR A 185 17.92 8.77 -7.64
CA TYR A 185 17.69 7.62 -8.51
C TYR A 185 16.21 7.22 -8.63
N ALA A 186 15.40 7.48 -7.59
CA ALA A 186 13.97 7.23 -7.59
C ALA A 186 13.22 8.41 -8.25
N SER A 187 13.61 9.65 -7.91
CA SER A 187 13.04 10.88 -8.47
C SER A 187 13.18 10.97 -9.99
N TYR A 188 14.31 10.49 -10.53
CA TYR A 188 14.59 10.48 -11.98
C TYR A 188 14.31 9.13 -12.65
N ASN A 189 13.71 8.16 -11.95
CA ASN A 189 13.45 6.84 -12.51
C ASN A 189 12.35 6.93 -13.60
N PRO A 190 12.64 6.52 -14.85
CA PRO A 190 11.67 6.62 -15.95
C PRO A 190 10.42 5.76 -15.74
N ASN A 191 10.48 4.72 -14.91
CA ASN A 191 9.34 3.86 -14.61
C ASN A 191 8.46 4.41 -13.47
N LEU A 192 9.01 5.28 -12.62
CA LEU A 192 8.25 5.93 -11.54
C LEU A 192 7.64 7.26 -11.99
N LYS A 193 8.27 7.93 -12.96
CA LYS A 193 7.80 9.22 -13.48
C LYS A 193 6.33 9.20 -13.92
N PRO A 194 5.83 8.21 -14.70
CA PRO A 194 4.41 8.09 -15.05
C PRO A 194 3.48 8.03 -13.83
N VAL A 195 3.89 7.30 -12.78
CA VAL A 195 3.11 7.16 -11.54
C VAL A 195 3.00 8.51 -10.83
N PHE A 196 4.12 9.22 -10.69
CA PHE A 196 4.15 10.52 -10.03
C PHE A 196 3.40 11.58 -10.82
N GLU A 197 3.52 11.57 -12.15
CA GLU A 197 2.81 12.52 -13.02
C GLU A 197 1.30 12.29 -12.99
N GLY A 198 0.84 11.03 -13.04
CA GLY A 198 -0.59 10.73 -12.91
C GLY A 198 -1.16 11.11 -11.54
N ALA A 199 -0.40 10.88 -10.47
CA ALA A 199 -0.79 11.30 -9.13
C ALA A 199 -0.85 12.83 -8.98
N ASP A 200 0.12 13.55 -9.51
CA ASP A 200 0.13 15.03 -9.49
C ASP A 200 -1.08 15.58 -10.27
N ILE A 201 -1.36 15.06 -11.46
CA ILE A 201 -2.54 15.45 -12.26
C ILE A 201 -3.83 15.31 -11.45
N LEU A 202 -3.98 14.24 -10.67
CA LEU A 202 -5.22 13.94 -9.97
C LEU A 202 -5.32 14.63 -8.61
N PHE A 203 -4.25 14.63 -7.82
CA PHE A 203 -4.31 14.92 -6.38
C PHE A 203 -3.56 16.19 -5.95
N HIS A 204 -2.86 16.89 -6.84
CA HIS A 204 -2.11 18.11 -6.49
C HIS A 204 -2.99 19.16 -5.81
N ASP A 205 -2.53 19.70 -4.68
CA ASP A 205 -3.22 20.71 -3.87
C ASP A 205 -4.66 20.35 -3.43
N ILE A 206 -4.93 19.05 -3.22
CA ILE A 206 -6.19 18.61 -2.59
C ILE A 206 -5.92 18.28 -1.12
N ASP A 207 -6.36 19.15 -0.22
CA ASP A 207 -6.17 18.99 1.23
C ASP A 207 -6.90 17.76 1.80
N ASP A 208 -8.13 17.53 1.33
CA ASP A 208 -9.00 16.44 1.76
C ASP A 208 -9.62 15.74 0.54
N ILE A 209 -9.00 14.63 0.14
CA ILE A 209 -9.41 13.79 -0.99
C ILE A 209 -10.74 13.06 -0.74
N HIS A 210 -11.23 13.03 0.51
CA HIS A 210 -12.45 12.33 0.92
C HIS A 210 -13.66 13.26 1.01
N SER A 211 -13.42 14.58 1.04
CA SER A 211 -14.48 15.58 0.95
C SER A 211 -15.23 15.51 -0.39
N SER A 212 -16.51 15.88 -0.40
CA SER A 212 -17.29 15.94 -1.65
C SER A 212 -16.61 16.83 -2.71
N ASN A 213 -16.05 17.96 -2.30
CA ASN A 213 -15.30 18.86 -3.18
C ASN A 213 -14.00 18.21 -3.70
N GLY A 214 -13.27 17.47 -2.86
CA GLY A 214 -12.09 16.72 -3.26
C GLY A 214 -12.41 15.67 -4.32
N LEU A 215 -13.45 14.87 -4.08
CA LEU A 215 -13.92 13.83 -5.01
C LEU A 215 -14.39 14.42 -6.35
N GLU A 216 -15.16 15.50 -6.34
CA GLU A 216 -15.58 16.22 -7.55
C GLU A 216 -14.39 16.79 -8.33
N THR A 217 -13.39 17.32 -7.62
CA THR A 217 -12.15 17.84 -8.22
C THR A 217 -11.35 16.72 -8.88
N ILE A 218 -11.18 15.58 -8.20
CA ILE A 218 -10.49 14.41 -8.74
C ILE A 218 -11.21 13.87 -9.99
N ALA A 219 -12.54 13.75 -9.93
CA ALA A 219 -13.34 13.27 -11.05
C ALA A 219 -13.25 14.21 -12.26
N SER A 220 -13.33 15.53 -12.04
CA SER A 220 -13.16 16.54 -13.08
C SER A 220 -11.77 16.48 -13.72
N ARG A 221 -10.71 16.43 -12.91
CA ARG A 221 -9.32 16.34 -13.38
C ARG A 221 -9.06 15.07 -14.18
N TYR A 222 -9.63 13.93 -13.76
CA TYR A 222 -9.55 12.68 -14.50
C TYR A 222 -10.12 12.83 -15.93
N ILE A 223 -11.29 13.47 -16.06
CA ILE A 223 -11.96 13.66 -17.35
C ILE A 223 -11.19 14.63 -18.24
N GLU A 224 -10.80 15.78 -17.67
CA GLU A 224 -10.06 16.83 -18.38
C GLU A 224 -8.69 16.33 -18.90
N ASN A 225 -8.04 15.45 -18.14
CA ASN A 225 -6.70 14.94 -18.44
C ASN A 225 -6.72 13.50 -18.97
N LYS A 226 -7.88 12.95 -19.32
CA LYS A 226 -8.04 11.53 -19.69
C LYS A 226 -7.03 11.08 -20.75
N LYS A 227 -6.87 11.85 -21.83
CA LYS A 227 -5.93 11.53 -22.91
C LYS A 227 -4.48 11.47 -22.41
N LYS A 228 -4.09 12.39 -21.54
CA LYS A 228 -2.74 12.45 -20.96
C LYS A 228 -2.51 11.26 -20.02
N LEU A 229 -3.50 10.90 -19.20
CA LEU A 229 -3.46 9.71 -18.36
C LEU A 229 -3.33 8.43 -19.21
N GLU A 230 -4.09 8.31 -20.30
CA GLU A 230 -3.98 7.18 -21.25
C GLU A 230 -2.60 7.06 -21.92
N GLU A 231 -1.86 8.16 -22.09
CA GLU A 231 -0.51 8.16 -22.66
C GLU A 231 0.54 7.58 -21.71
N ILE A 232 0.31 7.71 -20.39
CA ILE A 232 1.23 7.26 -19.33
C ILE A 232 0.79 5.94 -18.67
N MET A 233 -0.41 5.45 -19.00
CA MET A 233 -0.94 4.16 -18.56
C MET A 233 -0.53 3.01 -19.50
N PRO A 234 -0.60 1.74 -19.04
CA PRO A 234 -0.48 0.59 -19.92
C PRO A 234 -1.52 0.64 -21.04
N ARG A 235 -1.06 0.57 -22.30
CA ARG A 235 -1.95 0.49 -23.46
C ARG A 235 -2.55 -0.91 -23.56
N ILE A 236 -3.87 -0.98 -23.51
CA ILE A 236 -4.58 -2.19 -23.91
C ILE A 236 -4.53 -2.24 -25.44
N LEU A 237 -3.69 -3.12 -25.99
CA LEU A 237 -3.73 -3.44 -27.41
C LEU A 237 -5.04 -4.17 -27.69
N ASP A 238 -5.77 -3.71 -28.71
CA ASP A 238 -7.09 -4.14 -29.18
C ASP A 238 -7.75 -5.33 -28.47
N LYS A 239 -8.96 -5.13 -27.94
CA LYS A 239 -9.88 -6.21 -27.54
C LYS A 239 -10.47 -6.95 -28.75
N SER A 240 -9.69 -7.19 -29.80
CA SER A 240 -10.11 -7.97 -30.96
C SER A 240 -9.52 -9.37 -30.87
N ILE A 241 -10.14 -10.21 -30.02
CA ILE A 241 -10.13 -11.67 -30.15
C ILE A 241 -11.56 -12.15 -29.87
#